data_AF-C8C0L5-F1
#
_entry.id   AF-C8C0L5-F1
#
_cell.length_a   1.000
_cell.length_b   1.000
_cell.length_c   1.000
_cell.angle_alpha   90.00
_cell.angle_beta   90.00
_cell.angle_gamma   90.00
#
_symmetry.space_group_name_H-M   'P 1'
#
loop_
_entity.id
_entity.type
_entity.pdbx_description
1 polymer ?
#
loop_
_entity_poly.entity_id
_entity_poly.type
_entity_poly.pdbx_seq_one_letter_code
_entity_poly.pdbx_strand_id
1 'polypeptide(L)' 'MNLLDKIKQNPEEISFDEVIAYIDEHYDFVPTAFQNGEVLNEENQNNGSCKIFSFAKKLGLNEKNTLFLFGDFYRKDVLG' A
#
# COMPACT_ATOMS: atom_id res chain seq x y z
N MET A 1 -18.36 1.35 -4.52
CA MET A 1 -17.63 2.18 -3.54
C MET A 1 -16.20 2.32 -4.05
N ASN A 2 -15.62 3.52 -4.07
CA ASN A 2 -14.24 3.71 -4.54
C ASN A 2 -13.23 3.29 -3.45
N LEU A 3 -11.94 3.20 -3.79
CA LEU A 3 -10.90 2.76 -2.85
C LEU A 3 -10.83 3.65 -1.59
N LEU A 4 -10.92 4.97 -1.75
CA LEU A 4 -10.81 5.91 -0.62
C LEU A 4 -11.95 5.74 0.41
N ASP A 5 -13.15 5.42 -0.06
CA ASP A 5 -14.29 5.12 0.79
C ASP A 5 -14.08 3.78 1.52
N LYS A 6 -13.57 2.76 0.83
CA LYS A 6 -13.24 1.46 1.44
C LYS A 6 -12.20 1.58 2.54
N ILE A 7 -11.15 2.39 2.35
CA ILE A 7 -10.11 2.62 3.39
C ILE A 7 -10.71 3.10 4.70
N LYS A 8 -11.82 3.87 4.64
CA LYS A 8 -12.48 4.43 5.81
C LYS A 8 -13.52 3.49 6.42
N GLN A 9 -14.21 2.72 5.59
CA GLN A 9 -15.41 1.97 5.99
C GLN A 9 -15.14 0.47 6.14
N ASN A 10 -14.51 -0.15 5.13
CA ASN A 10 -14.31 -1.60 5.04
C ASN A 10 -12.86 -1.92 4.57
N PRO A 11 -11.82 -1.55 5.32
CA PRO A 11 -10.42 -1.74 4.90
C PRO A 11 -10.04 -3.22 4.71
N GLU A 12 -10.75 -4.15 5.35
CA GLU A 12 -10.59 -5.60 5.20
C GLU A 12 -11.01 -6.14 3.81
N GLU A 13 -11.82 -5.39 3.05
CA GLU A 13 -12.26 -5.79 1.71
C GLU A 13 -11.26 -5.37 0.61
N ILE A 14 -10.26 -4.57 0.96
CA ILE A 14 -9.28 -4.03 0.00
C ILE A 14 -8.33 -5.15 -0.44
N SER A 15 -8.16 -5.35 -1.75
CA SER A 15 -7.11 -6.21 -2.31
C SER A 15 -5.87 -5.40 -2.69
N PHE A 16 -4.72 -6.07 -2.74
CA PHE A 16 -3.47 -5.44 -3.16
C PHE A 16 -3.56 -4.88 -4.59
N ASP A 17 -4.09 -5.68 -5.53
CA ASP A 17 -4.23 -5.28 -6.93
C ASP A 17 -5.14 -4.05 -7.10
N GLU A 18 -6.20 -3.93 -6.29
CA GLU A 18 -7.07 -2.76 -6.30
C GLU A 18 -6.30 -1.49 -5.91
N VAL A 19 -5.43 -1.58 -4.89
CA VAL A 19 -4.60 -0.44 -4.46
C VAL A 19 -3.59 -0.06 -5.55
N ILE A 20 -2.90 -1.05 -6.13
CA ILE A 20 -1.90 -0.79 -7.16
C ILE A 20 -2.55 -0.19 -8.41
N ALA A 21 -3.67 -0.75 -8.88
CA ALA A 21 -4.40 -0.22 -10.03
C ALA A 21 -4.86 1.22 -9.79
N TYR A 22 -5.40 1.51 -8.60
CA TYR A 22 -5.79 2.87 -8.25
C TYR A 22 -4.60 3.84 -8.26
N ILE A 23 -3.46 3.43 -7.69
CA ILE A 23 -2.25 4.26 -7.69
C ILE A 23 -1.78 4.53 -9.13
N ASP A 24 -1.74 3.50 -9.97
CA ASP A 24 -1.25 3.60 -11.35
C ASP A 24 -2.17 4.44 -12.25
N GLU A 25 -3.47 4.50 -11.94
CA GLU A 25 -4.42 5.36 -12.65
C GLU A 25 -4.33 6.84 -12.22
N HIS A 26 -3.99 7.12 -10.95
CA HIS A 26 -4.13 8.45 -10.36
C HIS A 26 -2.81 9.17 -10.06
N TYR A 27 -1.67 8.46 -10.15
CA TYR A 27 -0.36 9.00 -9.79
C TYR A 27 0.73 8.51 -10.76
N ASP A 28 1.64 9.42 -11.09
CA ASP A 28 2.89 9.05 -11.74
C ASP A 28 3.86 8.49 -10.68
N PHE A 29 4.13 7.19 -10.75
CA PHE A 29 5.08 6.54 -9.86
C PHE A 29 6.52 6.77 -10.30
N VAL A 30 7.34 7.29 -9.38
CA VAL A 30 8.79 7.35 -9.54
C VAL A 30 9.42 6.32 -8.60
N PRO A 31 10.09 5.29 -9.12
CA PRO A 31 10.81 4.32 -8.30
C PRO A 31 11.77 5.04 -7.34
N THR A 32 11.66 4.72 -6.05
CA THR A 32 12.40 5.42 -5.01
C THR A 32 12.87 4.41 -3.97
N ALA A 33 14.17 4.43 -3.68
CA ALA A 33 14.74 3.64 -2.60
C ALA A 33 14.08 4.02 -1.26
N PHE A 34 13.80 3.03 -0.42
CA PHE A 34 13.19 3.26 0.89
C PHE A 34 13.66 2.25 1.93
N GLN A 35 13.68 2.69 3.18
CA GLN A 35 13.97 1.83 4.33
C GLN A 35 12.70 1.62 5.14
N ASN A 36 12.41 0.36 5.48
CA ASN A 36 11.33 -0.02 6.37
C ASN A 36 11.90 -0.87 7.51
N GLY A 37 12.10 -0.26 8.68
CA GLY A 37 12.84 -0.88 9.78
C GLY A 37 14.27 -1.21 9.38
N GLU A 38 14.65 -2.48 9.51
CA GLU A 38 15.99 -2.97 9.15
C GLU A 38 16.11 -3.33 7.67
N VAL A 39 15.00 -3.33 6.92
CA VAL A 39 15.00 -3.70 5.50
C VAL A 39 15.22 -2.47 4.64
N LEU A 40 16.33 -2.45 3.91
CA LEU A 40 16.61 -1.48 2.85
C LEU A 40 16.12 -2.02 1.51
N ASN A 41 15.41 -1.17 0.76
CA ASN A 41 14.96 -1.46 -0.60
C ASN A 41 15.59 -0.44 -1.53
N GLU A 42 16.32 -0.90 -2.54
CA GLU A 42 16.88 -0.04 -3.58
C GLU A 42 15.79 0.51 -4.51
N GLU A 43 16.16 1.45 -5.37
CA GLU A 43 15.27 1.89 -6.44
C GLU A 43 14.85 0.68 -7.30
N ASN A 44 13.58 0.65 -7.73
CA ASN A 44 12.97 -0.48 -8.44
C ASN A 44 12.84 -1.80 -7.65
N GLN A 45 13.27 -1.87 -6.40
CA GLN A 45 13.03 -3.02 -5.53
C GLN A 45 11.72 -2.85 -4.76
N ASN A 46 10.88 -3.90 -4.76
CA ASN A 46 9.60 -3.90 -4.04
C ASN A 46 8.69 -2.71 -4.37
N ASN A 47 8.56 -2.39 -5.66
CA ASN A 47 7.79 -1.24 -6.15
C ASN A 47 6.34 -1.22 -5.65
N GLY A 48 5.70 -2.38 -5.45
CA GLY A 48 4.36 -2.45 -4.86
C GLY A 48 4.31 -1.86 -3.44
N SER A 49 5.24 -2.28 -2.58
CA SER A 49 5.39 -1.73 -1.23
C SER A 49 5.77 -0.25 -1.26
N CYS A 50 6.69 0.16 -2.15
CA CYS A 50 7.07 1.56 -2.34
C CYS A 50 5.86 2.45 -2.67
N LYS A 51 5.03 2.02 -3.63
CA LYS A 51 3.76 2.67 -4.00
C LYS A 51 2.83 2.79 -2.80
N ILE A 52 2.57 1.69 -2.08
CA ILE A 52 1.66 1.67 -0.94
C ILE A 52 2.14 2.61 0.18
N PHE A 53 3.42 2.56 0.55
CA PHE A 53 3.95 3.42 1.62
C PHE A 53 3.90 4.90 1.25
N SER A 54 4.26 5.24 0.01
CA SER A 54 4.18 6.61 -0.49
C SER A 54 2.72 7.11 -0.51
N PHE A 55 1.81 6.29 -1.00
CA PHE A 55 0.38 6.58 -1.05
C PHE A 55 -0.23 6.77 0.35
N ALA A 56 0.06 5.85 1.27
CA ALA A 56 -0.39 5.92 2.65
C ALA A 56 0.12 7.18 3.36
N LYS A 57 1.40 7.54 3.15
CA LYS A 57 1.99 8.77 3.66
C LYS A 57 1.28 10.01 3.09
N LYS A 58 0.99 10.03 1.79
CA LYS A 58 0.25 11.14 1.15
C LYS A 58 -1.15 11.32 1.72
N LEU A 59 -1.84 10.21 2.03
CA LEU A 59 -3.17 10.22 2.61
C LEU A 59 -3.19 10.42 4.15
N GLY A 60 -2.04 10.48 4.81
CA GLY A 60 -1.95 10.61 6.26
C GLY A 60 -2.53 9.41 7.01
N LEU A 61 -2.41 8.20 6.44
CA LEU A 61 -2.92 6.99 7.07
C LEU A 61 -2.08 6.58 8.28
N ASN A 62 -2.75 5.99 9.26
CA ASN A 62 -2.07 5.30 10.35
C ASN A 62 -1.51 3.94 9.88
N GLU A 63 -0.72 3.31 10.76
CA GLU A 63 -0.08 2.02 10.49
C GLU A 63 -1.09 0.92 10.12
N LYS A 64 -2.17 0.77 10.91
CA LYS A 64 -3.18 -0.27 10.68
C LYS A 64 -3.83 -0.14 9.30
N ASN A 65 -4.25 1.07 8.92
CA ASN A 65 -4.86 1.31 7.61
C ASN A 65 -3.85 1.12 6.48
N THR A 66 -2.58 1.46 6.71
CA THR A 66 -1.50 1.21 5.74
C THR A 66 -1.31 -0.29 5.51
N LEU A 67 -1.31 -1.09 6.58
CA LEU A 67 -1.19 -2.55 6.49
C LEU A 67 -2.35 -3.18 5.72
N PHE A 68 -3.57 -2.67 5.87
CA PHE A 68 -4.71 -3.15 5.09
C PHE A 68 -4.61 -2.91 3.58
N LEU A 69 -3.82 -1.92 3.14
CA LEU A 69 -3.57 -1.70 1.71
C LEU A 69 -2.76 -2.83 1.07
N PHE A 70 -2.04 -3.62 1.85
CA PHE A 70 -1.36 -4.82 1.36
C PHE A 70 -2.32 -5.98 1.11
N GLY A 71 -3.60 -5.83 1.44
CA GLY A 71 -4.64 -6.80 1.13
C GLY A 71 -4.34 -8.18 1.70
N ASP A 72 -4.43 -9.19 0.85
CA ASP A 72 -4.22 -10.59 1.22
C ASP A 72 -2.78 -10.90 1.64
N PHE A 73 -1.77 -10.16 1.15
CA PHE A 73 -0.39 -10.33 1.63
C PHE A 73 -0.29 -10.04 3.14
N TYR A 74 -1.00 -9.03 3.63
CA TYR A 74 -1.03 -8.78 5.06
C TYR A 74 -1.98 -9.74 5.78
N ARG A 75 -3.22 -9.88 5.30
CA ARG A 75 -4.27 -10.60 6.03
C ARG A 75 -4.11 -12.12 6.05
N LYS A 76 -3.51 -12.70 5.01
CA LYS A 76 -3.35 -14.17 4.88
C LYS A 76 -1.91 -14.57 5.08
N ASP A 77 -0.97 -13.96 4.36
CA ASP A 77 0.41 -14.45 4.34
C ASP A 77 1.20 -14.04 5.60
N VAL A 78 0.88 -12.86 6.18
CA VAL A 78 1.54 -12.37 7.39
C VAL A 78 0.77 -12.73 8.66
N LEU A 79 -0.55 -12.50 8.69
CA LEU A 79 -1.33 -12.69 9.92
C LEU A 79 -1.68 -14.15 10.25
N GLY A 80 -1.78 -15.03 9.25
CA GLY A 80 -1.93 -16.49 9.43
C GLY A 80 -3.05 -16.94 10.36
#